data_AF-A0A846GY08-F1
#
_entry.id   AF-A0A846GY08-F1
#
_cell.length_a   1.000
_cell.length_b   1.000
_cell.length_c   1.000
_cell.angle_alpha   90.00
_cell.angle_beta   90.00
_cell.angle_gamma   90.00
#
_symmetry.space_group_name_H-M   'P 1'
#
loop_
_entity.id
_entity.type
_entity.pdbx_description
1 polymer ?
#
loop_
_entity_poly.entity_id
_entity_poly.type
_entity_poly.pdbx_seq_one_letter_code
_entity_poly.pdbx_strand_id
1 'polypeptide(L)'
;MSAKTTTSNVMDNTITYLTTADLDHTRAILLAKVSILAYDAFNKQNPTECVKVSPPDGYDFVGHWTGVDAIFNECKTVECYGVVFRSQQSPYTYIFAFRGTDSTEDLIDDFGTDHTKFVPYKEDVVVPSDLRVESGFYHIYSDSDGNTPSMQNQVFALVDQYQASEKPIDTLYITGDSLGSTLSTLFTLDMTLSRPDIKSASYNYASPRVGNQAFVEFYQQQAPQQNPETRTIRIQNVYDKVPCVPLESEGYQHLPYAYLVSFYRDNLTGKFDIVDNHSIQNYETVLNCAFESESGFCEGTFDYDQGKKMKSVKPDPSTVCTYW
;
A
#
# COMPACT_ATOMS: atom_id res chain seq x y z
N MET A 1 19.30 -1.25 -47.79
CA MET A 1 19.35 -0.96 -46.34
C MET A 1 17.94 -1.17 -45.81
N SER A 2 17.71 -2.32 -45.16
CA SER A 2 16.39 -2.70 -44.66
C SER A 2 16.22 -2.13 -43.26
N ALA A 3 15.28 -1.20 -43.09
CA ALA A 3 14.88 -0.71 -41.78
C ALA A 3 14.20 -1.87 -41.03
N LYS A 4 14.80 -2.31 -39.94
CA LYS A 4 14.14 -3.17 -38.96
C LYS A 4 13.16 -2.30 -38.20
N THR A 5 11.87 -2.52 -38.46
CA THR A 5 10.79 -2.03 -37.62
C THR A 5 10.88 -2.76 -36.28
N THR A 6 11.34 -2.06 -35.25
CA THR A 6 11.29 -2.55 -33.87
C THR A 6 9.83 -2.51 -33.44
N THR A 7 9.17 -3.67 -33.42
CA THR A 7 7.88 -3.83 -32.76
C THR A 7 8.08 -3.60 -31.27
N SER A 8 7.53 -2.50 -30.75
CA SER A 8 7.40 -2.31 -29.30
C SER A 8 6.52 -3.46 -28.78
N ASN A 9 7.09 -4.31 -27.92
CA ASN A 9 6.30 -5.20 -27.10
C ASN A 9 5.45 -4.32 -26.18
N VAL A 10 4.18 -4.13 -26.54
CA VAL A 10 3.16 -3.66 -25.60
C VAL A 10 3.14 -4.73 -24.50
N MET A 11 3.53 -4.36 -23.27
CA MET A 11 3.37 -5.28 -22.15
C MET A 11 1.87 -5.53 -22.00
N ASP A 12 1.47 -6.79 -22.06
CA ASP A 12 0.08 -7.19 -21.85
C ASP A 12 -0.29 -6.83 -20.41
N ASN A 13 -1.24 -5.91 -20.25
CA ASN A 13 -1.54 -5.25 -18.97
C ASN A 13 -2.42 -6.13 -18.06
N THR A 14 -2.29 -7.44 -18.19
CA THR A 14 -3.08 -8.42 -17.45
C THR A 14 -2.61 -8.52 -16.00
N ILE A 15 -3.57 -8.46 -15.08
CA ILE A 15 -3.33 -8.79 -13.67
C ILE A 15 -2.85 -10.25 -13.58
N THR A 16 -1.71 -10.44 -12.93
CA THR A 16 -1.18 -11.74 -12.54
C THR A 16 -1.64 -12.05 -11.13
N TYR A 17 -2.58 -13.00 -11.02
CA TYR A 17 -3.04 -13.49 -9.73
C TYR A 17 -2.07 -14.54 -9.17
N LEU A 18 -1.50 -14.22 -8.01
CA LEU A 18 -0.55 -15.03 -7.28
C LEU A 18 -1.26 -16.11 -6.44
N THR A 19 -0.49 -17.12 -6.05
CA THR A 19 -0.88 -18.14 -5.08
C THR A 19 -0.11 -17.97 -3.77
N THR A 20 -0.47 -18.74 -2.74
CA THR A 20 0.30 -18.74 -1.49
C THR A 20 1.75 -19.18 -1.68
N ALA A 21 2.07 -19.98 -2.71
CA ALA A 21 3.43 -20.40 -3.00
C ALA A 21 4.32 -19.24 -3.50
N ASP A 22 3.70 -18.16 -3.99
CA ASP A 22 4.41 -16.98 -4.50
C ASP A 22 4.66 -15.92 -3.41
N LEU A 23 4.16 -16.13 -2.19
CA LEU A 23 4.22 -15.17 -1.09
C LEU A 23 5.20 -15.59 -0.01
N ASP A 24 5.91 -14.61 0.55
CA ASP A 24 6.56 -14.73 1.85
C ASP A 24 5.49 -14.56 2.94
N HIS A 25 5.04 -15.68 3.53
CA HIS A 25 3.93 -15.69 4.50
C HIS A 25 4.27 -14.89 5.75
N THR A 26 5.49 -15.04 6.26
CA THR A 26 5.94 -14.30 7.46
C THR A 26 5.92 -12.80 7.21
N ARG A 27 6.39 -12.36 6.03
CA ARG A 27 6.32 -10.96 5.61
C ARG A 27 4.88 -10.49 5.44
N ALA A 28 4.03 -11.27 4.78
CA ALA A 28 2.63 -10.91 4.58
C ALA A 28 1.85 -10.75 5.88
N ILE A 29 2.11 -11.57 6.90
CA ILE A 29 1.45 -11.38 8.21
C ILE A 29 2.07 -10.21 8.98
N LEU A 30 3.40 -10.08 8.96
CA LEU A 30 4.09 -8.98 9.63
C LEU A 30 3.66 -7.61 9.07
N LEU A 31 3.57 -7.48 7.75
CA LEU A 31 3.18 -6.24 7.08
C LEU A 31 1.70 -5.90 7.29
N ALA A 32 0.81 -6.88 7.40
CA ALA A 32 -0.58 -6.64 7.82
C ALA A 32 -0.66 -6.11 9.27
N LYS A 33 0.08 -6.74 10.18
CA LYS A 33 0.14 -6.34 11.60
C LYS A 33 0.64 -4.91 11.80
N VAL A 34 1.73 -4.52 11.13
CA VAL A 34 2.23 -3.15 11.26
C VAL A 34 1.35 -2.12 10.56
N SER A 35 0.58 -2.52 9.53
CA SER A 35 -0.46 -1.65 8.95
C SER A 35 -1.55 -1.36 9.98
N ILE A 36 -1.99 -2.34 10.79
CA ILE A 36 -2.88 -2.11 11.94
C ILE A 36 -2.24 -1.12 12.93
N LEU A 37 -0.98 -1.33 13.29
CA LEU A 37 -0.28 -0.45 14.22
C LEU A 37 -0.10 0.99 13.69
N ALA A 38 -0.10 1.19 12.37
CA ALA A 38 -0.09 2.53 11.78
C ALA A 38 -1.41 3.28 12.05
N TYR A 39 -2.55 2.57 12.08
CA TYR A 39 -3.83 3.13 12.54
C TYR A 39 -3.81 3.42 14.04
N ASP A 40 -3.32 2.49 14.87
CA ASP A 40 -3.24 2.66 16.33
C ASP A 40 -2.36 3.84 16.76
N ALA A 41 -1.41 4.26 15.91
CA ALA A 41 -0.56 5.41 16.15
C ALA A 41 -1.30 6.76 15.97
N PHE A 42 -2.47 6.78 15.32
CA PHE A 42 -3.21 8.01 15.09
C PHE A 42 -4.03 8.43 16.32
N ASN A 43 -3.81 9.65 16.79
CA ASN A 43 -4.57 10.23 17.89
C ASN A 43 -5.68 11.14 17.37
N LYS A 44 -6.94 10.68 17.44
CA LYS A 44 -8.10 11.48 17.02
C LYS A 44 -8.26 12.79 17.79
N GLN A 45 -7.78 12.87 19.02
CA GLN A 45 -7.85 14.10 19.83
C GLN A 45 -6.72 15.07 19.52
N ASN A 46 -5.54 14.56 19.12
CA ASN A 46 -4.38 15.34 18.73
C ASN A 46 -3.80 14.81 17.40
N PRO A 47 -4.44 15.08 16.25
CA PRO A 47 -4.08 14.46 14.97
C PRO A 47 -2.62 14.69 14.56
N THR A 48 -2.02 15.81 14.96
CA THR A 48 -0.64 16.19 14.67
C THR A 48 0.41 15.35 15.40
N GLU A 49 0.02 14.55 16.41
CA GLU A 49 0.91 13.71 17.20
C GLU A 49 0.75 12.23 16.84
N CYS A 50 1.86 11.56 16.57
CA CYS A 50 1.90 10.11 16.46
C CYS A 50 2.09 9.47 17.84
N VAL A 51 1.13 8.62 18.25
CA VAL A 51 1.23 7.82 19.47
C VAL A 51 2.23 6.71 19.26
N LYS A 52 3.12 6.52 20.25
CA LYS A 52 4.03 5.37 20.25
C LYS A 52 3.24 4.09 20.48
N VAL A 53 3.28 3.20 19.50
CA VAL A 53 2.66 1.87 19.55
C VAL A 53 3.66 0.80 20.00
N SER A 54 3.13 -0.31 20.53
CA SER A 54 3.93 -1.48 20.88
C SER A 54 4.41 -2.16 19.59
N PRO A 55 5.73 -2.30 19.36
CA PRO A 55 6.24 -2.92 18.14
C PRO A 55 5.96 -4.44 18.12
N PRO A 56 5.95 -5.07 16.93
CA PRO A 56 5.92 -6.52 16.82
C PRO A 56 7.14 -7.18 17.49
N ASP A 57 7.01 -8.46 17.83
CA ASP A 57 8.11 -9.24 18.41
C ASP A 57 9.37 -9.19 17.56
N GLY A 58 10.51 -8.92 18.19
CA GLY A 58 11.81 -8.79 17.51
C GLY A 58 12.06 -7.44 16.84
N TYR A 59 11.16 -6.47 16.99
CA TYR A 59 11.30 -5.11 16.46
C TYR A 59 11.27 -4.04 17.55
N ASP A 60 11.92 -2.90 17.27
CA ASP A 60 11.81 -1.67 18.04
C ASP A 60 11.00 -0.64 17.25
N PHE A 61 10.14 0.14 17.92
CA PHE A 61 9.58 1.38 17.36
C PHE A 61 10.69 2.45 17.34
N VAL A 62 11.03 2.98 16.17
CA VAL A 62 12.20 3.87 16.00
C VAL A 62 11.89 5.20 15.33
N GLY A 63 10.66 5.42 14.86
CA GLY A 63 10.28 6.66 14.19
C GLY A 63 8.82 6.70 13.78
N HIS A 64 8.42 7.85 13.28
CA HIS A 64 7.12 8.13 12.70
C HIS A 64 7.25 9.38 11.82
N TRP A 65 6.22 9.67 11.05
CA TRP A 65 6.12 10.90 10.27
C TRP A 65 4.68 11.41 10.23
N THR A 66 4.55 12.67 9.88
CA THR A 66 3.26 13.31 9.60
C THR A 66 3.10 13.57 8.11
N GLY A 67 1.94 14.09 7.75
CA GLY A 67 1.59 14.52 6.41
C GLY A 67 0.51 15.58 6.50
N VAL A 68 0.33 16.32 5.41
CA VAL A 68 -0.73 17.32 5.32
C VAL A 68 -1.92 16.66 4.64
N ASP A 69 -2.98 16.44 5.40
CA ASP A 69 -4.28 16.08 4.83
C ASP A 69 -4.81 17.28 4.06
N ALA A 70 -4.78 17.16 2.73
CA ALA A 70 -5.26 18.17 1.81
C ALA A 70 -6.54 17.73 1.09
N ILE A 71 -7.12 16.58 1.48
CA ILE A 71 -8.19 15.92 0.73
C ILE A 71 -9.47 15.88 1.57
N PHE A 72 -9.41 15.40 2.81
CA PHE A 72 -10.61 15.12 3.60
C PHE A 72 -11.04 16.28 4.50
N ASN A 73 -10.28 17.39 4.49
CA ASN A 73 -10.53 18.57 5.30
C ASN A 73 -10.33 19.87 4.51
N GLU A 74 -11.35 20.75 4.47
CA GLU A 74 -11.27 22.08 3.83
C GLU A 74 -10.15 22.97 4.42
N CYS A 75 -9.75 22.70 5.66
CA CYS A 75 -8.58 23.26 6.31
C CYS A 75 -7.47 22.20 6.26
N LYS A 76 -6.38 22.43 5.52
CA LYS A 76 -5.20 21.55 5.52
C LYS A 76 -4.79 21.21 6.96
N THR A 77 -4.95 19.96 7.38
CA THR A 77 -4.59 19.51 8.74
C THR A 77 -3.36 18.63 8.68
N VAL A 78 -2.44 18.82 9.63
CA VAL A 78 -1.31 17.91 9.78
C VAL A 78 -1.77 16.70 10.60
N GLU A 79 -1.51 15.50 10.09
CA GLU A 79 -1.88 14.25 10.75
C GLU A 79 -0.70 13.29 10.86
N CYS A 80 -0.75 12.38 11.83
CA CYS A 80 0.13 11.21 11.83
C CYS A 80 -0.20 10.30 10.64
N TYR A 81 0.81 9.96 9.82
CA TYR A 81 0.60 9.14 8.62
C TYR A 81 1.43 7.86 8.58
N GLY A 82 2.32 7.64 9.54
CA GLY A 82 2.98 6.35 9.61
C GLY A 82 4.06 6.25 10.66
N VAL A 83 4.55 5.03 10.78
CA VAL A 83 5.45 4.58 11.84
C VAL A 83 6.60 3.77 11.26
N VAL A 84 7.73 3.77 11.96
CA VAL A 84 8.93 3.02 11.59
C VAL A 84 9.26 1.99 12.66
N PHE A 85 9.43 0.76 12.22
CA PHE A 85 9.97 -0.34 13.02
C PHE A 85 11.34 -0.76 12.51
N ARG A 86 12.22 -1.23 13.41
CA ARG A 86 13.53 -1.79 13.06
C ARG A 86 13.74 -3.11 13.78
N SER A 87 14.23 -4.14 13.08
CA SER A 87 14.62 -5.40 13.73
C SER A 87 15.68 -5.17 14.81
N GLN A 88 15.62 -5.97 15.87
CA GLN A 88 16.54 -5.84 17.01
C GLN A 88 17.95 -6.37 16.69
N GLN A 89 18.05 -7.29 15.72
CA GLN A 89 19.29 -7.96 15.34
C GLN A 89 19.70 -7.60 13.91
N SER A 90 21.01 -7.61 13.67
CA SER A 90 21.63 -7.41 12.36
C SER A 90 21.60 -8.71 11.54
N PRO A 91 21.42 -8.68 10.21
CA PRO A 91 21.20 -7.49 9.37
C PRO A 91 19.89 -6.77 9.69
N TYR A 92 19.92 -5.43 9.70
CA TYR A 92 18.78 -4.63 10.17
C TYR A 92 17.73 -4.44 9.08
N THR A 93 16.55 -4.98 9.33
CA THR A 93 15.35 -4.71 8.53
C THR A 93 14.61 -3.54 9.12
N TYR A 94 14.30 -2.54 8.29
CA TYR A 94 13.41 -1.45 8.64
C TYR A 94 12.05 -1.66 7.98
N ILE A 95 10.98 -1.25 8.65
CA ILE A 95 9.62 -1.32 8.12
C ILE A 95 8.98 0.06 8.23
N PHE A 96 8.59 0.62 7.08
CA PHE A 96 7.84 1.87 6.99
C PHE A 96 6.38 1.50 6.72
N ALA A 97 5.53 1.69 7.73
CA ALA A 97 4.11 1.39 7.65
C ALA A 97 3.30 2.69 7.53
N PHE A 98 2.62 2.85 6.40
CA PHE A 98 1.79 3.99 6.08
C PHE A 98 0.36 3.73 6.54
N ARG A 99 -0.20 4.66 7.31
CA ARG A 99 -1.59 4.64 7.76
C ARG A 99 -2.52 4.97 6.59
N GLY A 100 -3.65 4.27 6.52
CA GLY A 100 -4.77 4.67 5.66
C GLY A 100 -5.64 5.75 6.29
N THR A 101 -6.92 5.75 5.94
CA THR A 101 -7.94 6.63 6.54
C THR A 101 -9.00 5.80 7.24
N ASP A 102 -9.56 6.32 8.34
CA ASP A 102 -10.71 5.72 9.03
C ASP A 102 -12.02 5.96 8.26
N SER A 103 -12.03 6.92 7.33
CA SER A 103 -13.17 7.27 6.49
C SER A 103 -13.11 6.59 5.12
N THR A 104 -13.25 5.27 5.11
CA THR A 104 -13.17 4.46 3.88
C THR A 104 -14.25 4.80 2.85
N GLU A 105 -15.42 5.23 3.29
CA GLU A 105 -16.51 5.64 2.38
C GLU A 105 -16.16 6.97 1.68
N ASP A 106 -15.69 7.97 2.44
CA ASP A 106 -15.22 9.25 1.89
C ASP A 106 -14.10 9.03 0.85
N LEU A 107 -13.22 8.05 1.08
CA LEU A 107 -12.17 7.67 0.12
C LEU A 107 -12.73 7.23 -1.25
N ILE A 108 -13.87 6.53 -1.27
CA ILE A 108 -14.50 6.06 -2.51
C ILE A 108 -15.16 7.22 -3.25
N ASP A 109 -15.71 8.19 -2.51
CA ASP A 109 -16.44 9.32 -3.08
C ASP A 109 -15.52 10.46 -3.55
N ASP A 110 -14.42 10.71 -2.82
CA ASP A 110 -13.56 11.89 -3.03
C ASP A 110 -12.42 11.67 -4.05
N PHE A 111 -12.10 10.42 -4.41
CA PHE A 111 -11.03 10.11 -5.38
C PHE A 111 -11.54 9.68 -6.74
N GLY A 112 -10.97 10.29 -7.80
CA GLY A 112 -11.01 9.69 -9.13
C GLY A 112 -10.94 10.62 -10.33
N THR A 113 -11.05 11.94 -10.16
CA THR A 113 -11.16 12.81 -11.35
C THR A 113 -9.83 13.38 -11.82
N ASP A 114 -8.88 13.61 -10.92
CA ASP A 114 -7.75 14.50 -11.19
C ASP A 114 -6.40 13.78 -11.17
N HIS A 115 -5.65 13.98 -12.25
CA HIS A 115 -4.33 13.41 -12.44
C HIS A 115 -3.26 14.48 -12.24
N THR A 116 -2.17 14.14 -11.56
CA THR A 116 -1.00 15.02 -11.41
C THR A 116 0.30 14.32 -11.81
N LYS A 117 1.35 15.13 -11.99
CA LYS A 117 2.68 14.61 -12.30
C LYS A 117 3.38 14.18 -11.01
N PHE A 118 3.86 12.94 -10.98
CA PHE A 118 4.77 12.48 -9.94
C PHE A 118 6.16 13.13 -10.10
N VAL A 119 6.72 13.63 -9.01
CA VAL A 119 8.08 14.20 -8.94
C VAL A 119 8.87 13.41 -7.90
N PRO A 120 9.94 12.70 -8.30
CA PRO A 120 10.80 11.99 -7.36
C PRO A 120 11.48 12.95 -6.38
N TYR A 121 11.82 12.45 -5.20
CA TYR A 121 12.59 13.19 -4.19
C TYR A 121 13.95 13.65 -4.72
N LYS A 122 14.62 12.80 -5.52
CA LYS A 122 15.89 13.14 -6.16
C LYS A 122 15.64 14.01 -7.42
N GLU A 123 15.97 15.29 -7.32
CA GLU A 123 15.64 16.34 -8.30
C GLU A 123 16.15 16.09 -9.73
N ASP A 124 17.27 15.37 -9.91
CA ASP A 124 17.86 15.08 -11.23
C ASP A 124 17.26 13.85 -11.93
N VAL A 125 16.30 13.14 -11.31
CA VAL A 125 15.62 12.01 -11.93
C VAL A 125 14.47 12.47 -12.81
N VAL A 126 14.49 12.06 -14.08
CA VAL A 126 13.43 12.33 -15.04
C VAL A 126 12.51 11.11 -15.16
N VAL A 127 11.20 11.34 -14.99
CA VAL A 127 10.14 10.36 -15.24
C VAL A 127 9.45 10.64 -16.60
N PRO A 128 8.79 9.64 -17.23
CA PRO A 128 8.05 9.84 -18.47
C PRO A 128 7.06 11.01 -18.39
N SER A 129 6.95 11.79 -19.47
CA SER A 129 6.15 13.03 -19.49
C SER A 129 4.65 12.80 -19.37
N ASP A 130 4.18 11.60 -19.69
CA ASP A 130 2.80 11.13 -19.64
C ASP A 130 2.49 10.31 -18.38
N LEU A 131 3.48 10.01 -17.54
CA LEU A 131 3.28 9.37 -16.25
C LEU A 131 2.45 10.28 -15.34
N ARG A 132 1.31 9.78 -14.89
CA ARG A 132 0.40 10.48 -13.98
C ARG A 132 -0.03 9.58 -12.84
N VAL A 133 -0.23 10.21 -11.68
CA VAL A 133 -0.76 9.61 -10.47
C VAL A 133 -2.01 10.37 -10.05
N GLU A 134 -2.85 9.76 -9.22
CA GLU A 134 -4.02 10.44 -8.64
C GLU A 134 -3.54 11.64 -7.81
N SER A 135 -4.18 12.79 -8.03
CA SER A 135 -3.74 14.07 -7.50
C SER A 135 -3.82 14.16 -5.98
N GLY A 136 -4.91 13.70 -5.37
CA GLY A 136 -5.10 13.71 -3.93
C GLY A 136 -4.01 12.92 -3.21
N PHE A 137 -3.84 11.65 -3.58
CA PHE A 137 -2.80 10.78 -3.03
C PHE A 137 -1.42 11.42 -3.12
N TYR A 138 -1.10 12.02 -4.26
CA TYR A 138 0.18 12.66 -4.45
C TYR A 138 0.31 13.95 -3.63
N HIS A 139 -0.75 14.76 -3.48
CA HIS A 139 -0.72 15.95 -2.64
C HIS A 139 -0.49 15.61 -1.17
N ILE A 140 -1.09 14.56 -0.61
CA ILE A 140 -0.74 14.10 0.76
C ILE A 140 0.75 13.75 0.86
N TYR A 141 1.29 13.12 -0.19
CA TYR A 141 2.69 12.72 -0.22
C TYR A 141 3.65 13.91 -0.37
N SER A 142 3.32 14.89 -1.21
CA SER A 142 4.25 15.95 -1.65
C SER A 142 4.04 17.32 -1.03
N ASP A 143 2.85 17.65 -0.52
CA ASP A 143 2.54 18.99 -0.04
C ASP A 143 3.16 19.29 1.33
N SER A 144 3.45 20.56 1.56
CA SER A 144 3.79 21.14 2.86
C SER A 144 2.76 22.23 3.21
N ASP A 145 2.52 22.47 4.49
CA ASP A 145 1.71 23.61 4.96
C ASP A 145 2.56 24.87 5.20
N GLY A 146 3.87 24.81 4.91
CA GLY A 146 4.87 25.86 5.16
C GLY A 146 5.54 25.79 6.54
N ASN A 147 4.95 25.08 7.52
CA ASN A 147 5.54 24.86 8.85
C ASN A 147 6.03 23.41 9.03
N THR A 148 5.37 22.47 8.38
CA THR A 148 5.61 21.04 8.40
C THR A 148 6.15 20.61 7.03
N PRO A 149 7.34 19.99 6.95
CA PRO A 149 7.86 19.46 5.69
C PRO A 149 6.90 18.43 5.09
N SER A 150 6.92 18.28 3.77
CA SER A 150 6.11 17.25 3.11
C SER A 150 6.43 15.85 3.60
N MET A 151 5.45 14.95 3.50
CA MET A 151 5.63 13.55 3.88
C MET A 151 6.84 12.94 3.16
N GLN A 152 6.97 13.18 1.84
CA GLN A 152 8.13 12.79 1.03
C GLN A 152 9.46 13.22 1.69
N ASN A 153 9.59 14.50 2.05
CA ASN A 153 10.81 15.00 2.69
C ASN A 153 11.05 14.35 4.05
N GLN A 154 10.01 14.14 4.85
CA GLN A 154 10.12 13.50 6.17
C GLN A 154 10.59 12.05 6.06
N VAL A 155 9.99 11.25 5.17
CA VAL A 155 10.36 9.83 5.03
C VAL A 155 11.76 9.65 4.46
N PHE A 156 12.19 10.48 3.51
CA PHE A 156 13.57 10.43 3.01
C PHE A 156 14.59 10.90 4.05
N ALA A 157 14.27 11.89 4.88
CA ALA A 157 15.12 12.28 6.00
C ALA A 157 15.32 11.11 6.99
N LEU A 158 14.27 10.33 7.28
CA LEU A 158 14.38 9.13 8.11
C LEU A 158 15.24 8.05 7.45
N VAL A 159 15.03 7.77 6.16
CA VAL A 159 15.85 6.80 5.41
C VAL A 159 17.33 7.17 5.48
N ASP A 160 17.66 8.43 5.17
CA ASP A 160 19.04 8.90 5.17
C ASP A 160 19.65 8.87 6.58
N GLN A 161 18.88 9.25 7.60
CA GLN A 161 19.31 9.16 9.00
C GLN A 161 19.64 7.71 9.40
N TYR A 162 18.78 6.75 9.07
CA TYR A 162 19.00 5.35 9.43
C TYR A 162 20.15 4.74 8.64
N GLN A 163 20.26 5.04 7.35
CA GLN A 163 21.34 4.56 6.50
C GLN A 163 22.71 5.02 6.98
N ALA A 164 22.82 6.24 7.51
CA ALA A 164 24.06 6.80 8.05
C ALA A 164 24.35 6.39 9.52
N SER A 165 23.49 5.60 10.15
CA SER A 165 23.60 5.23 11.57
C SER A 165 24.50 4.01 11.82
N GLU A 166 24.74 3.69 13.09
CA GLU A 166 25.40 2.43 13.51
C GLU A 166 24.55 1.18 13.22
N LYS A 167 23.28 1.36 12.82
CA LYS A 167 22.35 0.30 12.46
C LYS A 167 21.79 0.56 11.05
N PRO A 168 22.63 0.52 10.00
CA PRO A 168 22.24 0.89 8.65
C PRO A 168 21.16 -0.05 8.11
N ILE A 169 20.36 0.44 7.15
CA ILE A 169 19.31 -0.34 6.50
C ILE A 169 19.98 -1.41 5.63
N ASP A 170 19.75 -2.68 5.96
CA ASP A 170 20.07 -3.79 5.05
C ASP A 170 18.92 -4.03 4.09
N THR A 171 17.70 -4.09 4.63
CA THR A 171 16.46 -4.29 3.88
C THR A 171 15.38 -3.34 4.39
N LEU A 172 14.63 -2.73 3.47
CA LEU A 172 13.48 -1.87 3.77
C LEU A 172 12.18 -2.54 3.31
N TYR A 173 11.28 -2.82 4.25
CA TYR A 173 9.92 -3.18 3.94
C TYR A 173 9.01 -1.96 3.97
N ILE A 174 8.13 -1.86 2.97
CA ILE A 174 7.23 -0.73 2.77
C ILE A 174 5.81 -1.28 2.66
N THR A 175 4.91 -0.83 3.51
CA THR A 175 3.54 -1.36 3.55
C THR A 175 2.54 -0.26 3.86
N GLY A 176 1.29 -0.51 3.47
CA GLY A 176 0.15 0.22 3.95
C GLY A 176 -1.13 -0.50 3.57
N ASP A 177 -2.21 -0.11 4.22
CA ASP A 177 -3.57 -0.51 3.90
C ASP A 177 -4.36 0.70 3.39
N SER A 178 -5.35 0.49 2.52
CA SER A 178 -6.21 1.57 2.03
C SER A 178 -5.41 2.72 1.40
N LEU A 179 -5.69 3.98 1.74
CA LEU A 179 -4.87 5.15 1.38
C LEU A 179 -3.37 4.96 1.66
N GLY A 180 -3.02 4.31 2.77
CA GLY A 180 -1.63 4.06 3.16
C GLY A 180 -0.91 3.19 2.14
N SER A 181 -1.62 2.25 1.51
CA SER A 181 -1.07 1.42 0.43
C SER A 181 -0.72 2.23 -0.82
N THR A 182 -1.45 3.30 -1.10
CA THR A 182 -1.16 4.18 -2.23
C THR A 182 0.06 5.03 -1.94
N LEU A 183 0.13 5.62 -0.74
CA LEU A 183 1.28 6.40 -0.28
C LEU A 183 2.56 5.54 -0.25
N SER A 184 2.45 4.30 0.23
CA SER A 184 3.56 3.35 0.26
C SER A 184 3.99 2.93 -1.16
N THR A 185 3.06 2.85 -2.12
CA THR A 185 3.37 2.60 -3.54
C THR A 185 4.14 3.77 -4.16
N LEU A 186 3.70 5.01 -3.93
CA LEU A 186 4.42 6.21 -4.36
C LEU A 186 5.83 6.24 -3.77
N PHE A 187 5.96 5.99 -2.47
CA PHE A 187 7.25 5.94 -1.78
C PHE A 187 8.13 4.80 -2.29
N THR A 188 7.58 3.64 -2.64
CA THR A 188 8.36 2.51 -3.19
C THR A 188 8.96 2.86 -4.54
N LEU A 189 8.20 3.53 -5.42
CA LEU A 189 8.74 4.05 -6.67
C LEU A 189 9.85 5.07 -6.39
N ASP A 190 9.58 6.03 -5.51
CA ASP A 190 10.53 7.09 -5.19
C ASP A 190 11.83 6.54 -4.60
N MET A 191 11.76 5.58 -3.67
CA MET A 191 12.92 4.88 -3.12
C MET A 191 13.77 4.26 -4.22
N THR A 192 13.14 3.63 -5.21
CA THR A 192 13.87 3.00 -6.32
C THR A 192 14.58 4.03 -7.19
N LEU A 193 13.99 5.21 -7.38
CA LEU A 193 14.57 6.28 -8.18
C LEU A 193 15.64 7.08 -7.43
N SER A 194 15.39 7.33 -6.15
CA SER A 194 16.13 8.28 -5.33
C SER A 194 17.21 7.61 -4.49
N ARG A 195 17.05 6.33 -4.11
CA ARG A 195 17.97 5.51 -3.31
C ARG A 195 18.06 4.07 -3.85
N PRO A 196 18.48 3.87 -5.12
CA PRO A 196 18.44 2.56 -5.79
C PRO A 196 19.29 1.47 -5.11
N ASP A 197 20.28 1.87 -4.29
CA ASP A 197 21.17 0.94 -3.58
C ASP A 197 20.51 0.32 -2.33
N ILE A 198 19.38 0.86 -1.85
CA ILE A 198 18.64 0.31 -0.71
C ILE A 198 17.67 -0.76 -1.22
N LYS A 199 17.87 -2.00 -0.80
CA LYS A 199 16.96 -3.10 -1.11
C LYS A 199 15.61 -2.85 -0.45
N SER A 200 14.56 -2.69 -1.25
CA SER A 200 13.19 -2.51 -0.76
C SER A 200 12.25 -3.61 -1.27
N ALA A 201 11.22 -3.91 -0.49
CA ALA A 201 10.11 -4.79 -0.89
C ALA A 201 8.79 -4.28 -0.30
N SER A 202 7.68 -4.45 -1.01
CA SER A 202 6.40 -3.90 -0.59
C SER A 202 5.23 -4.85 -0.76
N TYR A 203 4.52 -5.16 0.33
CA TYR A 203 3.21 -5.79 0.27
C TYR A 203 2.18 -4.77 0.77
N ASN A 204 1.10 -4.63 0.02
CA ASN A 204 0.11 -3.59 0.22
C ASN A 204 -1.29 -4.20 0.27
N TYR A 205 -2.13 -3.72 1.17
CA TYR A 205 -3.45 -4.28 1.45
C TYR A 205 -4.51 -3.32 0.95
N ALA A 206 -5.58 -3.90 0.39
CA ALA A 206 -6.75 -3.14 -0.04
C ALA A 206 -6.43 -1.92 -0.92
N SER A 207 -5.46 -2.09 -1.83
CA SER A 207 -4.84 -0.95 -2.50
C SER A 207 -5.69 -0.37 -3.61
N PRO A 208 -6.04 0.94 -3.57
CA PRO A 208 -6.61 1.67 -4.70
C PRO A 208 -5.71 1.65 -5.95
N ARG A 209 -6.24 2.07 -7.09
CA ARG A 209 -5.40 2.35 -8.26
C ARG A 209 -4.63 3.66 -8.02
N VAL A 210 -3.33 3.66 -8.31
CA VAL A 210 -2.45 4.78 -7.93
C VAL A 210 -2.23 5.77 -9.08
N GLY A 211 -2.18 5.28 -10.31
CA GLY A 211 -1.84 6.09 -11.46
C GLY A 211 -2.26 5.47 -12.78
N ASN A 212 -1.90 6.16 -13.85
CA ASN A 212 -2.29 5.77 -15.20
C ASN A 212 -1.42 4.61 -15.75
N GLN A 213 -1.71 4.21 -16.99
CA GLN A 213 -0.94 3.18 -17.68
C GLN A 213 0.57 3.47 -17.71
N ALA A 214 0.97 4.71 -18.04
CA ALA A 214 2.38 5.10 -18.09
C ALA A 214 3.07 4.99 -16.71
N PHE A 215 2.33 5.26 -15.62
CA PHE A 215 2.81 4.99 -14.27
C PHE A 215 3.05 3.49 -14.04
N VAL A 216 2.09 2.62 -14.36
CA VAL A 216 2.23 1.17 -14.17
C VAL A 216 3.39 0.61 -14.99
N GLU A 217 3.51 0.99 -16.26
CA GLU A 217 4.60 0.54 -17.14
C GLU A 217 5.97 0.97 -16.62
N PHE A 218 6.10 2.24 -16.23
CA PHE A 218 7.34 2.76 -15.69
C PHE A 218 7.68 2.11 -14.34
N TYR A 219 6.70 1.92 -13.46
CA TYR A 219 6.88 1.25 -12.19
C TYR A 219 7.38 -0.18 -12.38
N GLN A 220 6.78 -0.94 -13.30
CA GLN A 220 7.17 -2.31 -13.57
C GLN A 220 8.58 -2.44 -14.17
N GLN A 221 9.07 -1.44 -14.89
CA GLN A 221 10.45 -1.45 -15.43
C GLN A 221 11.53 -1.34 -14.35
N GLN A 222 11.18 -0.93 -13.13
CA GLN A 222 12.14 -0.75 -12.07
C GLN A 222 12.73 -2.09 -11.58
N ALA A 223 14.03 -2.10 -11.26
CA ALA A 223 14.76 -3.33 -10.92
C ALA A 223 14.12 -4.18 -9.80
N PRO A 224 13.63 -3.62 -8.68
CA PRO A 224 12.95 -4.40 -7.64
C PRO A 224 11.70 -5.13 -8.12
N GLN A 225 11.00 -4.59 -9.13
CA GLN A 225 9.76 -5.19 -9.66
C GLN A 225 10.01 -6.42 -10.53
N GLN A 226 11.21 -6.55 -11.08
CA GLN A 226 11.61 -7.72 -11.87
C GLN A 226 11.91 -8.94 -10.98
N ASN A 227 12.12 -8.77 -9.68
CA ASN A 227 12.44 -9.85 -8.75
C ASN A 227 11.21 -10.22 -7.88
N PRO A 228 10.75 -11.49 -7.87
CA PRO A 228 9.67 -11.97 -6.99
C PRO A 228 9.85 -11.65 -5.50
N GLU A 229 11.09 -11.60 -5.00
CA GLU A 229 11.35 -11.35 -3.58
C GLU A 229 11.20 -9.87 -3.18
N THR A 230 11.24 -8.94 -4.14
CA THR A 230 11.25 -7.49 -3.88
C THR A 230 10.12 -6.74 -4.58
N ARG A 231 9.41 -7.37 -5.52
CA ARG A 231 8.32 -6.72 -6.24
C ARG A 231 7.19 -6.31 -5.30
N THR A 232 6.45 -5.30 -5.73
CA THR A 232 5.24 -4.88 -5.06
C THR A 232 4.15 -5.91 -5.27
N ILE A 233 3.56 -6.38 -4.17
CA ILE A 233 2.43 -7.32 -4.18
C ILE A 233 1.23 -6.63 -3.57
N ARG A 234 0.10 -6.64 -4.29
CA ARG A 234 -1.19 -6.21 -3.75
C ARG A 234 -1.92 -7.42 -3.15
N ILE A 235 -2.47 -7.27 -1.96
CA ILE A 235 -3.34 -8.24 -1.33
C ILE A 235 -4.73 -7.65 -1.31
N GLN A 236 -5.69 -8.34 -1.95
CA GLN A 236 -6.99 -7.77 -2.26
C GLN A 236 -8.11 -8.74 -1.92
N ASN A 237 -9.09 -8.27 -1.16
CA ASN A 237 -10.35 -8.95 -0.97
C ASN A 237 -11.24 -8.74 -2.20
N VAL A 238 -11.81 -9.82 -2.75
CA VAL A 238 -12.69 -9.73 -3.93
C VAL A 238 -13.97 -8.92 -3.69
N TYR A 239 -14.40 -8.79 -2.43
CA TYR A 239 -15.60 -8.02 -2.05
C TYR A 239 -15.30 -6.58 -1.61
N ASP A 240 -14.03 -6.20 -1.50
CA ASP A 240 -13.61 -4.85 -1.16
C ASP A 240 -13.72 -3.91 -2.37
N LYS A 241 -14.23 -2.70 -2.14
CA LYS A 241 -14.48 -1.67 -3.17
C LYS A 241 -13.37 -0.66 -3.30
N VAL A 242 -12.56 -0.48 -2.27
CA VAL A 242 -11.47 0.49 -2.32
C VAL A 242 -10.45 0.16 -3.42
N PRO A 243 -10.06 -1.11 -3.64
CA PRO A 243 -9.23 -1.45 -4.79
C PRO A 243 -9.86 -1.17 -6.15
N CYS A 244 -11.16 -0.92 -6.20
CA CYS A 244 -11.88 -0.70 -7.46
C CYS A 244 -11.94 0.77 -7.86
N VAL A 245 -11.39 1.67 -7.05
CA VAL A 245 -11.28 3.10 -7.35
C VAL A 245 -9.82 3.59 -7.31
N PRO A 246 -9.51 4.71 -7.96
CA PRO A 246 -10.25 5.33 -9.07
C PRO A 246 -10.55 4.37 -10.24
N LEU A 247 -11.46 4.76 -11.14
CA LEU A 247 -11.98 3.83 -12.15
C LEU A 247 -11.01 3.65 -13.33
N GLU A 248 -11.02 2.46 -13.94
CA GLU A 248 -10.24 2.21 -15.17
C GLU A 248 -10.73 3.07 -16.33
N SER A 249 -12.03 3.39 -16.37
CA SER A 249 -12.62 4.31 -17.34
C SER A 249 -12.07 5.73 -17.25
N GLU A 250 -11.47 6.11 -16.12
CA GLU A 250 -10.82 7.40 -15.91
C GLU A 250 -9.32 7.35 -16.24
N GLY A 251 -8.81 6.20 -16.68
CA GLY A 251 -7.43 6.01 -17.12
C GLY A 251 -6.49 5.44 -16.07
N TYR A 252 -7.00 5.12 -14.87
CA TYR A 252 -6.22 4.50 -13.81
C TYR A 252 -6.04 3.01 -14.03
N GLN A 253 -4.89 2.48 -13.60
CA GLN A 253 -4.52 1.09 -13.79
C GLN A 253 -3.88 0.53 -12.51
N HIS A 254 -4.03 -0.78 -12.33
CA HIS A 254 -3.45 -1.48 -11.20
C HIS A 254 -2.02 -1.92 -11.49
N LEU A 255 -1.20 -1.98 -10.45
CA LEU A 255 0.03 -2.78 -10.50
C LEU A 255 -0.35 -4.27 -10.70
N PRO A 256 0.43 -5.02 -11.51
CA PRO A 256 -0.04 -6.27 -12.09
C PRO A 256 -0.08 -7.45 -11.12
N TYR A 257 0.69 -7.46 -10.02
CA TYR A 257 0.76 -8.62 -9.13
C TYR A 257 -0.20 -8.49 -7.96
N ALA A 258 -1.16 -9.42 -7.87
CA ALA A 258 -2.15 -9.45 -6.80
C ALA A 258 -2.34 -10.86 -6.23
N TYR A 259 -2.42 -10.98 -4.90
CA TYR A 259 -2.94 -12.16 -4.23
C TYR A 259 -4.37 -11.88 -3.75
N LEU A 260 -5.30 -12.77 -4.10
CA LEU A 260 -6.70 -12.61 -3.73
C LEU A 260 -7.02 -13.34 -2.43
N VAL A 261 -7.63 -12.59 -1.50
CA VAL A 261 -8.42 -13.14 -0.40
C VAL A 261 -9.90 -12.90 -0.68
N SER A 262 -10.78 -13.53 0.06
CA SER A 262 -12.22 -13.43 -0.21
C SER A 262 -13.00 -13.60 1.07
N PHE A 263 -13.49 -12.49 1.60
CA PHE A 263 -14.30 -12.47 2.81
C PHE A 263 -15.35 -11.37 2.75
N TYR A 264 -16.47 -11.60 3.44
CA TYR A 264 -17.53 -10.62 3.58
C TYR A 264 -18.33 -10.85 4.85
N ARG A 265 -19.06 -9.84 5.34
CA ARG A 265 -19.89 -9.98 6.54
C ARG A 265 -20.96 -11.06 6.35
N ASP A 266 -21.12 -11.97 7.31
CA ASP A 266 -22.02 -13.13 7.21
C ASP A 266 -23.50 -12.73 7.44
N ASN A 267 -24.04 -11.95 6.52
CA ASN A 267 -25.45 -11.56 6.46
C ASN A 267 -25.88 -11.28 5.00
N LEU A 268 -27.16 -10.91 4.81
CA LEU A 268 -27.75 -10.73 3.48
C LEU A 268 -27.06 -9.65 2.61
N THR A 269 -26.52 -8.60 3.23
CA THR A 269 -25.94 -7.45 2.54
C THR A 269 -24.42 -7.39 2.65
N GLY A 270 -23.80 -8.35 3.32
CA GLY A 270 -22.40 -8.24 3.73
C GLY A 270 -21.40 -8.20 2.59
N LYS A 271 -21.76 -8.73 1.42
CA LYS A 271 -20.95 -8.58 0.19
C LYS A 271 -20.82 -7.13 -0.30
N PHE A 272 -21.69 -6.24 0.18
CA PHE A 272 -21.71 -4.80 -0.11
C PHE A 272 -21.26 -3.95 1.08
N ASP A 273 -20.89 -4.57 2.21
CA ASP A 273 -20.42 -3.85 3.40
C ASP A 273 -19.00 -3.33 3.16
N ILE A 274 -18.86 -2.02 2.92
CA ILE A 274 -17.57 -1.41 2.57
C ILE A 274 -16.59 -1.54 3.75
N VAL A 275 -17.03 -1.21 4.95
CA VAL A 275 -16.17 -1.14 6.14
C VAL A 275 -15.63 -2.52 6.51
N ASP A 276 -16.50 -3.52 6.63
CA ASP A 276 -16.08 -4.85 7.09
C ASP A 276 -15.27 -5.59 6.02
N ASN A 277 -15.56 -5.36 4.72
CA ASN A 277 -14.82 -5.98 3.63
C ASN A 277 -13.45 -5.33 3.39
N HIS A 278 -13.25 -4.12 3.91
CA HIS A 278 -12.02 -3.34 3.79
C HIS A 278 -11.11 -3.42 5.03
N SER A 279 -11.62 -3.87 6.18
CA SER A 279 -10.85 -3.93 7.43
C SER A 279 -9.57 -4.76 7.33
N ILE A 280 -8.42 -4.13 7.59
CA ILE A 280 -7.10 -4.79 7.64
C ILE A 280 -7.02 -5.93 8.67
N GLN A 281 -7.76 -5.85 9.77
CA GLN A 281 -7.84 -6.95 10.76
C GLN A 281 -8.50 -8.20 10.15
N ASN A 282 -9.50 -8.02 9.30
CA ASN A 282 -10.15 -9.11 8.58
C ASN A 282 -9.22 -9.68 7.49
N TYR A 283 -8.47 -8.84 6.78
CA TYR A 283 -7.40 -9.28 5.88
C TYR A 283 -6.37 -10.15 6.62
N GLU A 284 -5.85 -9.70 7.76
CA GLU A 284 -4.88 -10.46 8.56
C GLU A 284 -5.44 -11.82 8.99
N THR A 285 -6.68 -11.84 9.50
CA THR A 285 -7.36 -13.07 9.94
C THR A 285 -7.46 -14.08 8.81
N VAL A 286 -7.91 -13.64 7.63
CA VAL A 286 -8.12 -14.50 6.46
C VAL A 286 -6.79 -14.97 5.88
N LEU A 287 -5.74 -14.14 5.91
CA LEU A 287 -4.39 -14.52 5.47
C LEU A 287 -3.79 -15.62 6.36
N ASN A 288 -3.89 -15.50 7.69
CA ASN A 288 -3.42 -16.54 8.61
C ASN A 288 -4.08 -17.89 8.29
N CYS A 289 -5.40 -17.90 8.13
CA CYS A 289 -6.15 -19.08 7.73
C CYS A 289 -5.74 -19.62 6.34
N ALA A 290 -5.52 -18.74 5.36
CA ALA A 290 -5.12 -19.14 4.01
C ALA A 290 -3.73 -19.76 3.95
N PHE A 291 -2.79 -19.29 4.78
CA PHE A 291 -1.43 -19.82 4.84
C PHE A 291 -1.31 -21.17 5.56
N GLU A 292 -2.25 -21.47 6.46
CA GLU A 292 -2.35 -22.79 7.10
C GLU A 292 -3.14 -23.81 6.26
N SER A 293 -3.87 -23.35 5.24
CA SER A 293 -4.73 -24.18 4.40
C SER A 293 -3.96 -24.86 3.27
N GLU A 294 -4.14 -26.18 3.10
CA GLU A 294 -3.60 -26.93 1.96
C GLU A 294 -4.11 -26.43 0.59
N SER A 295 -5.29 -25.80 0.58
CA SER A 295 -5.89 -25.25 -0.65
C SER A 295 -5.30 -23.89 -1.05
N GLY A 296 -4.50 -23.26 -0.19
CA GLY A 296 -3.94 -21.93 -0.44
C GLY A 296 -4.96 -20.78 -0.40
N PHE A 297 -6.15 -21.04 0.16
CA PHE A 297 -7.16 -20.03 0.47
C PHE A 297 -7.94 -20.43 1.71
N CYS A 298 -8.58 -19.45 2.34
CA CYS A 298 -9.37 -19.63 3.53
C CYS A 298 -10.86 -19.84 3.20
N GLU A 299 -11.49 -20.86 3.78
CA GLU A 299 -12.95 -21.04 3.74
C GLU A 299 -13.49 -21.28 5.15
N GLY A 300 -14.60 -20.62 5.46
CA GLY A 300 -15.19 -20.78 6.79
C GLY A 300 -16.00 -19.58 7.22
N THR A 301 -16.32 -19.56 8.51
CA THR A 301 -16.95 -18.43 9.18
C THR A 301 -16.11 -18.09 10.41
N PHE A 302 -15.81 -16.81 10.58
CA PHE A 302 -14.86 -16.29 11.58
C PHE A 302 -15.54 -15.20 12.41
N ASP A 303 -15.32 -15.19 13.72
CA ASP A 303 -15.75 -14.07 14.57
C ASP A 303 -14.70 -12.95 14.50
N TYR A 304 -15.13 -11.70 14.33
CA TYR A 304 -14.21 -10.55 14.19
C TYR A 304 -14.51 -9.38 15.13
N ASP A 305 -15.74 -9.25 15.66
CA ASP A 305 -16.09 -8.22 16.64
C ASP A 305 -17.41 -8.54 17.35
N GLN A 306 -17.39 -8.75 18.67
CA GLN A 306 -18.59 -8.84 19.54
C GLN A 306 -19.77 -9.66 18.96
N GLY A 307 -19.47 -10.84 18.40
CA GLY A 307 -20.48 -11.76 17.84
C GLY A 307 -20.87 -11.49 16.38
N LYS A 308 -20.27 -10.50 15.73
CA LYS A 308 -20.30 -10.37 14.26
C LYS A 308 -19.40 -11.44 13.63
N LYS A 309 -19.85 -11.95 12.50
CA LYS A 309 -19.19 -13.03 11.75
C LYS A 309 -18.83 -12.59 10.34
N MET A 310 -17.66 -12.99 9.88
CA MET A 310 -17.25 -12.94 8.47
C MET A 310 -17.39 -14.32 7.85
N LYS A 311 -17.80 -14.36 6.60
CA LYS A 311 -17.76 -15.54 5.74
C LYS A 311 -16.56 -15.42 4.79
N SER A 312 -15.67 -16.41 4.81
CA SER A 312 -14.62 -16.57 3.78
C SER A 312 -15.01 -17.69 2.83
N VAL A 313 -14.78 -17.49 1.54
CA VAL A 313 -15.03 -18.46 0.47
C VAL A 313 -13.86 -18.44 -0.50
N LYS A 314 -13.70 -19.48 -1.32
CA LYS A 314 -12.72 -19.48 -2.41
C LYS A 314 -12.77 -18.17 -3.23
N PRO A 315 -11.65 -17.43 -3.36
CA PRO A 315 -11.60 -16.25 -4.20
C PRO A 315 -11.91 -16.56 -5.67
N ASP A 316 -12.74 -15.72 -6.29
CA ASP A 316 -13.06 -15.78 -7.72
C ASP A 316 -12.57 -14.50 -8.41
N PRO A 317 -11.47 -14.57 -9.19
CA PRO A 317 -10.93 -13.41 -9.91
C PRO A 317 -11.93 -12.73 -10.86
N SER A 318 -12.92 -13.46 -11.37
CA SER A 318 -13.92 -12.92 -12.29
C SER A 318 -14.91 -11.97 -11.60
N THR A 319 -14.91 -11.95 -10.27
CA THR A 319 -15.81 -11.14 -9.44
C THR A 319 -15.18 -9.86 -8.89
N VAL A 320 -13.87 -9.69 -9.11
CA VAL A 320 -13.14 -8.50 -8.69
C VAL A 320 -13.76 -7.27 -9.35
N CYS A 321 -14.18 -6.31 -8.54
CA CYS A 321 -14.79 -5.05 -8.99
C CYS A 321 -16.10 -5.19 -9.80
N THR A 322 -16.79 -6.33 -9.72
CA THR A 322 -18.08 -6.52 -10.41
C THR A 322 -19.31 -6.23 -9.54
N TYR A 323 -19.18 -6.31 -8.21
CA TYR A 323 -20.31 -6.16 -7.27
C TYR A 323 -20.51 -4.72 -6.82
N TRP A 324 -21.10 -3.83 -7.62
CA TRP A 324 -21.46 -2.49 -7.15
C TRP A 324 -22.82 -2.49 -6.47
#